data_AF-A0A535HTP1-F1
#
_entry.id   AF-A0A535HTP1-F1
#
_cell.length_a   1.000
_cell.length_b   1.000
_cell.length_c   1.000
_cell.angle_alpha   90.00
_cell.angle_beta   90.00
_cell.angle_gamma   90.00
#
_symmetry.space_group_name_H-M   'P 1'
#
loop_
_entity.id
_entity.type
_entity.pdbx_description
1 polymer ?
#
loop_
_entity_poly.entity_id
_entity_poly.type
_entity_poly.pdbx_seq_one_letter_code
_entity_poly.pdbx_strand_id
1 'polypeptide(L)'
;MGVADVLGGLLGKESMARQFFVWNVAGSIVNAGLEPYLTALSSDVNANNPLKPLSPNDLADMVVRGVIEHAEAALTAAKSGVNGADFNLLVTNTGEPPSALDMLQLMRRGKVTRDDVVKAVKQSRIKNEWVDTILELGVEVPTPTDILRATLQGQIGHEEGRALYQKLGGDPEYFQLMFNAEGSAPTPNEAAQMANRGIIPWEGTGPESISFEQAFLEGPWRDKWLAPWRKSAEYFPPPRTITAMYNSGALNKADAADLLARQGLAPALVAAYLSDAAHAKTNKFKELAAGTIGTLYQDQAIGDGEAKTMLMKLKYDGTEADFIILTWQLQREQKFRDTAISTTHTQYINHKISREKASALLDQFHVPSNQRDYLLSVWDQEQTAKVTLLTAAEIKKAVTKLNYDEQWAIDRLIQRGYTQEDAEIYMAI
;
A
#
# COMPACT_ATOMS: atom_id res chain seq x y z
N MET A 1 36.12 -46.40 -88.78
CA MET A 1 35.83 -45.60 -89.99
C MET A 1 35.62 -44.18 -89.52
N GLY A 2 36.57 -43.27 -89.81
CA GLY A 2 36.45 -41.88 -89.37
C GLY A 2 35.34 -41.18 -90.15
N VAL A 3 34.68 -40.19 -89.55
CA VAL A 3 33.63 -39.37 -90.22
C VAL A 3 34.13 -38.77 -91.55
N ALA A 4 35.45 -38.59 -91.69
CA ALA A 4 36.11 -38.16 -92.92
C ALA A 4 35.99 -39.17 -94.10
N ASP A 5 35.93 -40.49 -93.83
CA ASP A 5 35.86 -41.52 -94.86
C ASP A 5 34.45 -41.65 -95.45
N VAL A 6 33.42 -41.43 -94.63
CA VAL A 6 32.01 -41.51 -95.07
C VAL A 6 31.63 -40.26 -95.89
N LEU A 7 32.21 -39.10 -95.59
CA LEU A 7 31.95 -37.87 -96.33
C LEU A 7 32.77 -37.74 -97.62
N GLY A 8 33.91 -38.44 -97.73
CA GLY A 8 34.78 -38.42 -98.92
C GLY A 8 34.17 -39.05 -100.19
N GLY A 9 33.14 -39.87 -100.04
CA GLY A 9 32.43 -40.49 -101.17
C GLY A 9 31.26 -39.66 -101.73
N LEU A 10 30.68 -38.75 -100.93
CA LEU A 10 29.41 -38.08 -101.26
C LEU A 10 29.61 -36.68 -101.86
N LEU A 11 30.72 -36.03 -101.53
CA LEU A 11 31.11 -34.72 -102.05
C LEU A 11 32.37 -34.96 -102.86
N GLY A 12 32.25 -34.98 -104.19
CA GLY A 12 33.35 -35.28 -105.12
C GLY A 12 34.66 -34.59 -104.72
N LYS A 13 35.79 -35.23 -105.01
CA LYS A 13 37.12 -34.93 -104.43
C LYS A 13 37.58 -33.45 -104.52
N GLU A 14 36.91 -32.62 -105.33
CA GLU A 14 37.16 -31.20 -105.63
C GLU A 14 35.97 -30.25 -105.30
N SER A 15 34.95 -30.65 -104.51
CA SER A 15 33.73 -29.83 -104.34
C SER A 15 33.87 -28.67 -103.32
N MET A 16 33.39 -27.47 -103.68
CA MET A 16 33.32 -26.30 -102.79
C MET A 16 32.60 -26.59 -101.46
N ALA A 17 31.62 -27.50 -101.44
CA ALA A 17 30.91 -27.88 -100.22
C ALA A 17 31.81 -28.61 -99.22
N ARG A 18 32.78 -29.40 -99.69
CA ARG A 18 33.80 -30.02 -98.83
C ARG A 18 34.74 -28.96 -98.25
N GLN A 19 35.10 -27.95 -99.04
CA GLN A 19 35.90 -26.82 -98.53
C GLN A 19 35.16 -26.01 -97.46
N PHE A 20 33.87 -25.70 -97.63
CA PHE A 20 33.08 -24.98 -96.62
C PHE A 20 32.85 -25.81 -95.35
N PHE A 21 32.59 -27.11 -95.47
CA PHE A 21 32.43 -27.97 -94.30
C PHE A 21 33.75 -28.13 -93.53
N VAL A 22 34.85 -28.36 -94.25
CA VAL A 22 36.18 -28.43 -93.64
C VAL A 22 36.56 -27.08 -93.02
N TRP A 23 36.25 -25.94 -93.63
CA TRP A 23 36.50 -24.62 -93.03
C TRP A 23 35.64 -24.33 -91.80
N ASN A 24 34.36 -24.71 -91.78
CA ASN A 24 33.50 -24.50 -90.61
C ASN A 24 33.84 -25.46 -89.46
N VAL A 25 34.13 -26.73 -89.75
CA VAL A 25 34.52 -27.72 -88.73
C VAL A 25 35.94 -27.47 -88.24
N ALA A 26 36.87 -27.10 -89.12
CA ALA A 26 38.20 -26.65 -88.70
C ALA A 26 38.09 -25.35 -87.89
N GLY A 27 37.25 -24.40 -88.29
CA GLY A 27 37.02 -23.16 -87.55
C GLY A 27 36.45 -23.40 -86.15
N SER A 28 35.50 -24.33 -85.98
CA SER A 28 34.93 -24.65 -84.66
C SER A 28 35.89 -25.46 -83.78
N ILE A 29 36.65 -26.41 -84.34
CA ILE A 29 37.69 -27.14 -83.59
C ILE A 29 38.85 -26.22 -83.20
N VAL A 30 39.27 -25.33 -84.11
CA VAL A 30 40.31 -24.32 -83.84
C VAL A 30 39.82 -23.33 -82.79
N ASN A 31 38.58 -22.82 -82.88
CA ASN A 31 38.04 -21.93 -81.85
C ASN A 31 37.91 -22.63 -80.49
N ALA A 32 37.39 -23.86 -80.42
CA ALA A 32 37.26 -24.60 -79.16
C ALA A 32 38.64 -24.99 -78.57
N GLY A 33 39.64 -25.26 -79.41
CA GLY A 33 41.01 -25.53 -78.99
C GLY A 33 41.79 -24.28 -78.57
N LEU A 34 41.48 -23.13 -79.18
CA LEU A 34 42.12 -21.84 -78.89
C LEU A 34 41.40 -21.07 -77.77
N GLU A 35 40.13 -21.31 -77.48
CA GLU A 35 39.34 -20.59 -76.48
C GLU A 35 40.01 -20.57 -75.08
N PRO A 36 40.57 -21.69 -74.56
CA PRO A 36 41.31 -21.66 -73.30
C PRO A 36 42.56 -20.77 -73.36
N TYR A 37 43.28 -20.77 -74.48
CA TYR A 37 44.48 -19.95 -74.67
C TYR A 37 44.14 -18.47 -74.86
N LEU A 38 43.06 -18.16 -75.57
CA LEU A 38 42.55 -16.79 -75.72
C LEU A 38 42.01 -16.26 -74.38
N THR A 39 41.39 -17.11 -73.58
CA THR A 39 40.95 -16.76 -72.22
C THR A 39 42.15 -16.54 -71.29
N ALA A 40 43.17 -17.40 -71.34
CA ALA A 40 44.41 -17.25 -70.57
C ALA A 40 45.17 -15.97 -71.00
N LEU A 41 45.30 -15.73 -72.30
CA LEU A 41 45.92 -14.51 -72.83
C LEU A 41 45.11 -13.27 -72.45
N SER A 42 43.78 -13.30 -72.54
CA SER A 42 42.91 -12.22 -72.08
C SER A 42 43.06 -11.98 -70.58
N SER A 43 43.15 -13.05 -69.78
CA SER A 43 43.39 -12.96 -68.34
C SER A 43 44.76 -12.36 -68.02
N ASP A 44 45.83 -12.78 -68.71
CA ASP A 44 47.19 -12.23 -68.55
C ASP A 44 47.27 -10.77 -68.98
N VAL A 45 46.60 -10.41 -70.08
CA VAL A 45 46.49 -9.01 -70.53
C VAL A 45 45.74 -8.17 -69.50
N ASN A 46 44.62 -8.67 -68.95
CA ASN A 46 43.85 -7.99 -67.91
C ASN A 46 44.59 -7.92 -66.57
N ALA A 47 45.42 -8.92 -66.23
CA ALA A 47 46.21 -8.93 -65.00
C ALA A 47 47.36 -7.92 -65.05
N ASN A 48 48.03 -7.82 -66.21
CA ASN A 48 49.12 -6.85 -66.42
C ASN A 48 48.61 -5.44 -66.75
N ASN A 49 47.38 -5.32 -67.25
CA ASN A 49 46.70 -4.07 -67.52
C ASN A 49 45.27 -4.19 -66.99
N PRO A 50 45.03 -3.90 -65.69
CA PRO A 50 43.68 -3.91 -65.10
C PRO A 50 42.88 -2.70 -65.59
N LEU A 51 42.75 -2.58 -66.91
CA LEU A 51 42.05 -1.54 -67.64
C LEU A 51 40.57 -1.86 -67.81
N LYS A 52 40.11 -3.03 -67.35
CA LYS A 52 38.69 -3.36 -67.35
C LYS A 52 37.98 -2.37 -66.43
N PRO A 53 37.23 -1.39 -66.97
CA PRO A 53 36.49 -0.45 -66.12
C PRO A 53 35.48 -1.24 -65.28
N LEU A 54 35.22 -0.75 -64.07
CA LEU A 54 34.13 -1.28 -63.25
C LEU A 54 32.81 -1.21 -64.03
N SER A 55 31.89 -2.13 -63.73
CA SER A 55 30.60 -2.10 -64.39
C SER A 55 29.85 -0.81 -64.02
N PRO A 56 29.01 -0.26 -64.92
CA PRO A 56 28.19 0.91 -64.59
C PRO A 56 27.32 0.72 -63.33
N ASN A 57 26.88 -0.51 -63.02
CA ASN A 57 26.11 -0.80 -61.81
C ASN A 57 26.97 -0.75 -60.53
N ASP A 58 28.20 -1.30 -60.57
CA ASP A 58 29.12 -1.23 -59.43
C ASP A 58 29.55 0.22 -59.16
N LEU A 59 29.80 0.98 -60.23
CA LEU A 59 30.08 2.40 -60.13
C LEU A 59 28.91 3.18 -59.53
N ALA A 60 27.66 2.85 -59.89
CA ALA A 60 26.48 3.47 -59.30
C ALA A 60 26.35 3.17 -57.80
N ASP A 61 26.58 1.93 -57.38
CA ASP A 61 26.58 1.53 -55.96
C ASP A 61 27.70 2.21 -55.17
N MET A 62 28.90 2.32 -55.75
CA MET A 62 30.01 3.06 -55.14
C MET A 62 29.69 4.55 -54.95
N VAL A 63 29.00 5.19 -55.90
CA VAL A 63 28.56 6.59 -55.75
C VAL A 63 27.54 6.73 -54.62
N VAL A 64 26.53 5.85 -54.56
CA VAL A 64 25.49 5.89 -53.51
C VAL A 64 26.08 5.67 -52.12
N ARG A 65 27.12 4.83 -52.01
CA ARG A 65 27.85 4.58 -50.75
C ARG A 65 28.88 5.66 -50.40
N GLY A 66 29.06 6.68 -51.25
CA GLY A 66 30.04 7.75 -51.06
C GLY A 66 31.50 7.29 -51.22
N VAL A 67 31.75 6.21 -51.96
CA VAL A 67 33.09 5.63 -52.20
C VAL A 67 33.83 6.35 -53.33
N ILE A 68 33.11 6.87 -54.32
CA ILE A 68 33.66 7.60 -55.47
C ILE A 68 32.77 8.80 -55.81
N GLU A 69 33.37 9.89 -56.28
CA GLU A 69 32.65 11.07 -56.76
C GLU A 69 31.86 10.77 -58.04
N HIS A 70 30.67 11.35 -58.16
CA HIS A 70 29.75 11.09 -59.29
C HIS A 70 30.38 11.35 -60.66
N ALA A 71 31.11 12.46 -60.79
CA ALA A 71 31.75 12.85 -62.05
C ALA A 71 32.86 11.86 -62.49
N GLU A 72 33.64 11.34 -61.55
CA GLU A 72 34.70 10.35 -61.82
C GLU A 72 34.09 9.00 -62.22
N ALA A 73 33.03 8.59 -61.52
CA ALA A 73 32.30 7.38 -61.85
C ALA A 73 31.62 7.46 -63.23
N ALA A 74 31.05 8.62 -63.60
CA ALA A 74 30.47 8.85 -64.92
C ALA A 74 31.51 8.76 -66.04
N LEU A 75 32.70 9.34 -65.86
CA LEU A 75 33.82 9.20 -66.82
C LEU A 75 34.27 7.74 -66.97
N THR A 76 34.23 6.98 -65.88
CA THR A 76 34.60 5.55 -65.91
C THR A 76 33.51 4.70 -66.56
N ALA A 77 32.23 4.98 -66.29
CA ALA A 77 31.10 4.32 -66.93
C ALA A 77 31.03 4.58 -68.45
N ALA A 78 31.48 5.76 -68.89
CA ALA A 78 31.59 6.09 -70.31
C ALA A 78 32.57 5.17 -71.07
N LYS A 79 33.61 4.65 -70.39
CA LYS A 79 34.51 3.63 -70.96
C LYS A 79 33.79 2.31 -71.25
N SER A 80 32.65 2.07 -70.60
CA SER A 80 31.77 0.91 -70.78
C SER A 80 30.56 1.20 -71.68
N GLY A 81 30.54 2.36 -72.36
CA GLY A 81 29.49 2.74 -73.31
C GLY A 81 28.22 3.35 -72.68
N VAL A 82 28.21 3.62 -71.38
CA VAL A 82 27.08 4.30 -70.71
C VAL A 82 27.38 5.80 -70.63
N ASN A 83 26.53 6.62 -71.24
CA ASN A 83 26.70 8.08 -71.17
C ASN A 83 26.37 8.60 -69.76
N GLY A 84 26.76 9.85 -69.46
CA GLY A 84 26.56 10.43 -68.13
C GLY A 84 25.10 10.55 -67.69
N ALA A 85 24.15 10.71 -68.61
CA ALA A 85 22.71 10.80 -68.28
C ALA A 85 22.15 9.44 -67.87
N ASP A 86 22.47 8.39 -68.64
CA ASP A 86 22.07 7.01 -68.33
C ASP A 86 22.75 6.52 -67.04
N PHE A 87 24.01 6.89 -66.82
CA PHE A 87 24.70 6.61 -65.56
C PHE A 87 24.02 7.31 -64.39
N ASN A 88 23.57 8.55 -64.55
CA ASN A 88 22.82 9.25 -63.50
C ASN A 88 21.48 8.55 -63.18
N LEU A 89 20.81 7.96 -64.17
CA LEU A 89 19.62 7.12 -63.94
C LEU A 89 19.98 5.85 -63.15
N LEU A 90 21.10 5.21 -63.47
CA LEU A 90 21.60 4.06 -62.70
C LEU A 90 21.89 4.44 -61.24
N VAL A 91 22.60 5.55 -61.00
CA VAL A 91 22.85 6.07 -59.64
C VAL A 91 21.54 6.35 -58.90
N THR A 92 20.59 7.04 -59.55
CA THR A 92 19.29 7.40 -58.94
C THR A 92 18.42 6.17 -58.63
N ASN A 93 18.53 5.12 -59.45
CA ASN A 93 17.84 3.84 -59.26
C ASN A 93 18.59 2.90 -58.30
N THR A 94 19.85 3.21 -57.97
CA THR A 94 20.69 2.42 -57.06
C THR A 94 20.54 2.94 -55.64
N GLY A 95 20.52 2.01 -54.68
CA GLY A 95 20.19 2.29 -53.30
C GLY A 95 18.78 1.83 -52.95
N GLU A 96 18.61 1.35 -51.73
CA GLU A 96 17.29 0.98 -51.20
C GLU A 96 16.88 2.06 -50.19
N PRO A 97 15.71 2.69 -50.37
CA PRO A 97 15.19 3.57 -49.33
C PRO A 97 14.92 2.76 -48.05
N PRO A 98 14.75 3.40 -46.87
CA PRO A 98 14.28 2.71 -45.69
C PRO A 98 13.00 1.93 -45.98
N SER A 99 12.80 0.80 -45.30
CA SER A 99 11.63 -0.04 -45.57
C SER A 99 10.33 0.73 -45.40
N ALA A 100 9.27 0.31 -46.09
CA ALA A 100 7.96 0.94 -45.96
C ALA A 100 7.51 1.01 -44.48
N LEU A 101 7.78 -0.04 -43.69
CA LEU A 101 7.48 -0.06 -42.26
C LEU A 101 8.29 0.98 -41.47
N ASP A 102 9.58 1.13 -41.73
CA ASP A 102 10.42 2.14 -41.07
C ASP A 102 9.95 3.55 -41.40
N MET A 103 9.61 3.81 -42.66
CA MET A 103 9.08 5.09 -43.11
C MET A 103 7.73 5.42 -42.45
N LEU A 104 6.84 4.44 -42.30
CA LEU A 104 5.58 4.62 -41.56
C LEU A 104 5.82 4.87 -40.07
N GLN A 105 6.77 4.18 -39.43
CA GLN A 105 7.16 4.45 -38.05
C GLN A 105 7.72 5.87 -37.88
N LEU A 106 8.57 6.33 -38.81
CA LEU A 106 9.08 7.69 -38.82
C LEU A 106 7.95 8.72 -39.02
N MET A 107 6.97 8.41 -39.87
CA MET A 107 5.80 9.26 -40.10
C MET A 107 4.96 9.38 -38.82
N ARG A 108 4.68 8.27 -38.12
CA ARG A 108 3.99 8.28 -36.81
C ARG A 108 4.73 9.10 -35.76
N ARG A 109 6.07 9.08 -35.79
CA ARG A 109 6.94 9.89 -34.92
C ARG A 109 7.07 11.35 -35.37
N GLY A 110 6.41 11.75 -36.46
CA GLY A 110 6.46 13.11 -37.02
C GLY A 110 7.84 13.50 -37.58
N LYS A 111 8.67 12.52 -37.95
CA LYS A 111 10.04 12.73 -38.47
C LYS A 111 10.09 12.84 -39.99
N VAL A 112 9.10 12.28 -40.67
CA VAL A 112 8.91 12.39 -42.11
C VAL A 112 7.44 12.67 -42.40
N THR A 113 7.15 13.22 -43.57
CA THR A 113 5.79 13.52 -44.03
C THR A 113 5.18 12.34 -44.78
N ARG A 114 3.88 12.41 -45.08
CA ARG A 114 3.20 11.45 -45.98
C ARG A 114 3.89 11.35 -47.34
N ASP A 115 4.31 12.49 -47.90
CA ASP A 115 4.96 12.55 -49.22
C ASP A 115 6.34 11.88 -49.22
N ASP A 116 7.06 11.95 -48.09
CA ASP A 116 8.33 11.24 -47.93
C ASP A 116 8.13 9.72 -47.96
N VAL A 117 7.07 9.21 -47.32
CA VAL A 117 6.71 7.79 -47.38
C VAL A 117 6.34 7.38 -48.81
N VAL A 118 5.52 8.18 -49.51
CA VAL A 118 5.17 7.93 -50.92
C VAL A 118 6.41 7.87 -51.80
N LYS A 119 7.34 8.81 -51.61
CA LYS A 119 8.60 8.85 -52.35
C LYS A 119 9.42 7.59 -52.10
N ALA A 120 9.58 7.18 -50.85
CA ALA A 120 10.32 5.96 -50.49
C ALA A 120 9.68 4.71 -51.10
N VAL A 121 8.34 4.58 -51.08
CA VAL A 121 7.66 3.43 -51.70
C VAL A 121 7.85 3.43 -53.22
N LYS A 122 7.74 4.58 -53.89
CA LYS A 122 7.97 4.69 -55.35
C LYS A 122 9.42 4.41 -55.77
N GLN A 123 10.38 4.64 -54.88
CA GLN A 123 11.79 4.30 -55.09
C GLN A 123 12.10 2.82 -54.74
N SER A 124 11.17 2.13 -54.08
CA SER A 124 11.31 0.71 -53.74
C SER A 124 10.84 -0.21 -54.88
N ARG A 125 10.93 -1.53 -54.67
CA ARG A 125 10.42 -2.54 -55.60
C ARG A 125 8.91 -2.82 -55.43
N ILE A 126 8.22 -2.05 -54.59
CA ILE A 126 6.77 -2.18 -54.37
C ILE A 126 6.03 -1.48 -55.52
N LYS A 127 5.00 -2.13 -56.07
CA LYS A 127 4.19 -1.52 -57.12
C LYS A 127 3.43 -0.30 -56.60
N ASN A 128 3.34 0.74 -57.43
CA ASN A 128 2.69 2.01 -57.09
C ASN A 128 1.22 1.86 -56.66
N GLU A 129 0.53 0.81 -57.11
CA GLU A 129 -0.86 0.51 -56.72
C GLU A 129 -1.05 0.22 -55.21
N TRP A 130 0.02 -0.15 -54.49
CA TRP A 130 -0.02 -0.43 -53.06
C TRP A 130 0.31 0.77 -52.17
N VAL A 131 0.67 1.92 -52.75
CA VAL A 131 1.11 3.10 -51.99
C VAL A 131 0.04 3.53 -50.99
N ASP A 132 -1.22 3.65 -51.41
CA ASP A 132 -2.30 4.09 -50.52
C ASP A 132 -2.59 3.06 -49.42
N THR A 133 -2.61 1.76 -49.75
CA THR A 133 -2.78 0.68 -48.75
C THR A 133 -1.65 0.66 -47.72
N ILE A 134 -0.41 0.91 -48.14
CA ILE A 134 0.73 1.02 -47.21
C ILE A 134 0.57 2.24 -46.31
N LEU A 135 0.10 3.37 -46.84
CA LEU A 135 -0.15 4.55 -46.01
C LEU A 135 -1.24 4.33 -44.96
N GLU A 136 -2.25 3.50 -45.25
CA GLU A 136 -3.27 3.09 -44.28
C GLU A 136 -2.66 2.30 -43.11
N LEU A 137 -1.62 1.48 -43.36
CA LEU A 137 -0.85 0.84 -42.29
C LEU A 137 -0.12 1.86 -41.40
N GLY A 138 0.01 3.11 -41.83
CA GLY A 138 0.57 4.19 -41.03
C GLY A 138 -0.29 4.63 -39.85
N VAL A 139 -1.59 4.30 -39.86
CA VAL A 139 -2.50 4.62 -38.75
C VAL A 139 -2.39 3.52 -37.70
N GLU A 140 -2.05 3.89 -36.47
CA GLU A 140 -2.08 2.98 -35.33
C GLU A 140 -3.50 2.96 -34.76
N VAL A 141 -4.21 1.87 -35.01
CA VAL A 141 -5.52 1.62 -34.41
C VAL A 141 -5.34 0.87 -33.10
N PRO A 142 -6.24 1.06 -32.10
CA PRO A 142 -6.23 0.24 -30.89
C PRO A 142 -6.23 -1.25 -31.24
N THR A 143 -5.58 -2.06 -30.42
CA THR A 143 -5.62 -3.51 -30.58
C THR A 143 -6.96 -4.07 -30.10
N PRO A 144 -7.35 -5.30 -30.51
CA PRO A 144 -8.53 -5.96 -29.94
C PRO A 144 -8.51 -6.02 -28.40
N THR A 145 -7.33 -6.21 -27.78
CA THR A 145 -7.16 -6.19 -26.32
C THR A 145 -7.41 -4.80 -25.72
N ASP A 146 -7.00 -3.72 -26.39
CA ASP A 146 -7.29 -2.35 -25.92
C ASP A 146 -8.79 -2.08 -25.91
N ILE A 147 -9.52 -2.58 -26.91
CA ILE A 147 -10.99 -2.50 -26.93
C ILE A 147 -11.61 -3.29 -25.79
N LEU A 148 -11.16 -4.53 -25.52
CA LEU A 148 -11.64 -5.32 -24.39
C LEU A 148 -11.47 -4.58 -23.05
N ARG A 149 -10.30 -3.99 -22.82
CA ARG A 149 -10.03 -3.18 -21.62
C ARG A 149 -10.91 -1.95 -21.55
N ALA A 150 -11.08 -1.23 -22.65
CA ALA A 150 -11.96 -0.07 -22.70
C ALA A 150 -13.43 -0.45 -22.40
N THR A 151 -13.91 -1.58 -22.92
CA THR A 151 -15.25 -2.11 -22.60
C THR A 151 -15.35 -2.50 -21.13
N LEU A 152 -14.36 -3.22 -20.59
CA LEU A 152 -14.32 -3.67 -19.20
C LEU A 152 -14.31 -2.49 -18.21
N GLN A 153 -13.60 -1.42 -18.56
CA GLN A 153 -13.52 -0.17 -17.79
C GLN A 153 -14.74 0.75 -17.99
N GLY A 154 -15.75 0.32 -18.76
CA GLY A 154 -16.97 1.08 -19.03
C GLY A 154 -16.76 2.33 -19.88
N GLN A 155 -15.66 2.44 -20.63
CA GLN A 155 -15.40 3.58 -21.53
C GLN A 155 -16.20 3.48 -22.83
N ILE A 156 -16.57 2.26 -23.23
CA ILE A 156 -17.44 1.96 -24.38
C ILE A 156 -18.46 0.90 -23.99
N GLY A 157 -19.63 0.92 -24.63
CA GLY A 157 -20.70 -0.06 -24.36
C GLY A 157 -20.33 -1.47 -24.83
N HIS A 158 -20.99 -2.50 -24.28
CA HIS A 158 -20.66 -3.91 -24.57
C HIS A 158 -20.83 -4.29 -26.06
N GLU A 159 -21.97 -3.94 -26.67
CA GLU A 159 -22.24 -4.21 -28.09
C GLU A 159 -21.31 -3.42 -29.03
N GLU A 160 -21.02 -2.15 -28.69
CA GLU A 160 -20.06 -1.32 -29.43
C GLU A 160 -18.64 -1.89 -29.34
N GLY A 161 -18.22 -2.31 -28.15
CA GLY A 161 -16.95 -2.98 -27.91
C GLY A 161 -16.81 -4.26 -28.73
N ARG A 162 -17.87 -5.09 -28.78
CA ARG A 162 -17.91 -6.30 -29.60
C ARG A 162 -17.73 -6.01 -31.10
N ALA A 163 -18.44 -4.99 -31.59
CA ALA A 163 -18.33 -4.58 -33.00
C ALA A 163 -16.93 -4.04 -33.34
N LEU A 164 -16.33 -3.24 -32.46
CA LEU A 164 -14.96 -2.72 -32.63
C LEU A 164 -13.92 -3.84 -32.55
N TYR A 165 -14.08 -4.79 -31.63
CA TYR A 165 -13.21 -5.96 -31.51
C TYR A 165 -13.20 -6.77 -32.81
N GLN A 166 -14.39 -7.04 -33.39
CA GLN A 166 -14.51 -7.71 -34.70
C GLN A 166 -13.86 -6.91 -35.83
N LYS A 167 -14.12 -5.58 -35.88
CA LYS A 167 -13.56 -4.68 -36.90
C LYS A 167 -12.02 -4.67 -36.88
N LEU A 168 -11.41 -4.87 -35.70
CA LEU A 168 -9.96 -4.86 -35.51
C LEU A 168 -9.33 -6.27 -35.61
N GLY A 169 -10.09 -7.25 -36.13
CA GLY A 169 -9.59 -8.59 -36.42
C GLY A 169 -9.75 -9.60 -35.28
N GLY A 170 -10.42 -9.23 -34.19
CA GLY A 170 -10.83 -10.19 -33.17
C GLY A 170 -11.98 -11.08 -33.65
N ASP A 171 -11.98 -12.34 -33.24
CA ASP A 171 -13.07 -13.27 -33.57
C ASP A 171 -14.26 -13.08 -32.60
N PRO A 172 -15.45 -12.67 -33.08
CA PRO A 172 -16.61 -12.35 -32.25
C PRO A 172 -17.17 -13.53 -31.44
N GLU A 173 -16.77 -14.77 -31.73
CA GLU A 173 -17.11 -15.94 -30.91
C GLU A 173 -16.35 -15.94 -29.58
N TYR A 174 -15.12 -15.42 -29.55
CA TYR A 174 -14.28 -15.37 -28.35
C TYR A 174 -14.42 -14.06 -27.56
N PHE A 175 -15.19 -13.08 -28.03
CA PHE A 175 -15.31 -11.78 -27.38
C PHE A 175 -15.68 -11.90 -25.90
N GLN A 176 -16.74 -12.65 -25.57
CA GLN A 176 -17.18 -12.80 -24.18
C GLN A 176 -16.15 -13.54 -23.32
N LEU A 177 -15.50 -14.58 -23.86
CA LEU A 177 -14.46 -15.32 -23.15
C LEU A 177 -13.28 -14.40 -22.80
N MET A 178 -12.80 -13.64 -23.78
CA MET A 178 -11.66 -12.73 -23.60
C MET A 178 -12.03 -11.55 -22.70
N PHE A 179 -13.25 -11.04 -22.80
CA PHE A 179 -13.77 -10.01 -21.91
C PHE A 179 -13.76 -10.46 -20.45
N ASN A 180 -14.26 -11.66 -20.18
CA ASN A 180 -14.27 -12.24 -18.82
C ASN A 180 -12.85 -12.52 -18.31
N ALA A 181 -11.91 -12.90 -19.20
CA ALA A 181 -10.53 -13.22 -18.83
C ALA A 181 -9.63 -11.99 -18.60
N GLU A 182 -9.95 -10.84 -19.19
CA GLU A 182 -9.18 -9.59 -19.00
C GLU A 182 -9.51 -8.91 -17.65
N GLY A 183 -10.62 -9.30 -17.02
CA GLY A 183 -11.03 -8.87 -15.69
C GLY A 183 -10.00 -9.20 -14.60
N SER A 184 -9.90 -8.33 -13.60
CA SER A 184 -9.18 -8.66 -12.36
C SER A 184 -10.17 -8.78 -11.22
N ALA A 185 -10.28 -9.99 -10.65
CA ALA A 185 -11.02 -10.22 -9.42
C ALA A 185 -10.28 -9.62 -8.20
N PRO A 186 -10.98 -9.37 -7.08
CA PRO A 186 -10.32 -9.09 -5.80
C PRO A 186 -9.32 -10.18 -5.44
N THR A 187 -8.28 -9.83 -4.68
CA THR A 187 -7.33 -10.83 -4.15
C THR A 187 -8.05 -11.84 -3.24
N PRO A 188 -7.49 -13.05 -2.97
CA PRO A 188 -8.15 -14.05 -2.15
C PRO A 188 -8.45 -13.53 -0.74
N ASN A 189 -7.58 -12.66 -0.21
CA ASN A 189 -7.79 -12.01 1.09
C ASN A 189 -8.95 -11.02 1.07
N GLU A 190 -9.08 -10.20 0.02
CA GLU A 190 -10.19 -9.24 -0.11
C GLU A 190 -11.51 -9.97 -0.33
N ALA A 191 -11.55 -10.94 -1.25
CA ALA A 191 -12.73 -11.78 -1.49
C ALA A 191 -13.13 -12.56 -0.23
N ALA A 192 -12.17 -13.11 0.52
CA ALA A 192 -12.43 -13.79 1.78
C ALA A 192 -13.00 -12.85 2.85
N GLN A 193 -12.50 -11.61 2.94
CA GLN A 193 -13.06 -10.60 3.84
C GLN A 193 -14.49 -10.24 3.44
N MET A 194 -14.78 -10.09 2.15
CA MET A 194 -16.14 -9.86 1.65
C MET A 194 -17.06 -11.03 1.99
N ALA A 195 -16.59 -12.27 1.82
CA ALA A 195 -17.35 -13.47 2.15
C ALA A 195 -17.62 -13.63 3.65
N ASN A 196 -16.60 -13.39 4.50
CA ASN A 196 -16.74 -13.36 5.96
C ASN A 196 -17.74 -12.29 6.44
N ARG A 197 -17.89 -11.20 5.69
CA ARG A 197 -18.87 -10.13 5.98
C ARG A 197 -20.26 -10.39 5.39
N GLY A 198 -20.44 -11.50 4.66
CA GLY A 198 -21.69 -11.83 3.98
C GLY A 198 -22.01 -10.93 2.78
N ILE A 199 -21.02 -10.21 2.25
CA ILE A 199 -21.18 -9.35 1.06
C ILE A 199 -21.29 -10.22 -0.20
N ILE A 200 -20.54 -11.33 -0.23
CA ILE A 200 -20.57 -12.33 -1.30
C ILE A 200 -20.65 -13.74 -0.69
N PRO A 201 -21.23 -14.74 -1.37
CA PRO A 201 -21.15 -16.14 -0.96
C PRO A 201 -19.72 -16.70 -1.01
N TRP A 202 -19.47 -17.75 -0.22
CA TRP A 202 -18.20 -18.51 -0.26
C TRP A 202 -18.07 -19.39 -1.49
N GLU A 203 -19.18 -19.91 -1.99
CA GLU A 203 -19.26 -20.91 -3.05
C GLU A 203 -20.06 -20.35 -4.22
N GLY A 204 -19.69 -20.77 -5.42
CA GLY A 204 -20.32 -20.36 -6.67
C GLY A 204 -19.29 -20.21 -7.78
N THR A 205 -19.58 -20.76 -8.94
CA THR A 205 -18.69 -20.74 -10.11
C THR A 205 -19.43 -20.25 -11.34
N GLY A 206 -18.69 -19.68 -12.28
CA GLY A 206 -19.19 -19.19 -13.55
C GLY A 206 -18.96 -17.69 -13.71
N PRO A 207 -18.93 -17.19 -14.95
CA PRO A 207 -18.51 -15.82 -15.26
C PRO A 207 -19.38 -14.73 -14.62
N GLU A 208 -20.64 -15.05 -14.29
CA GLU A 208 -21.57 -14.12 -13.63
C GLU A 208 -21.65 -14.32 -12.11
N SER A 209 -20.89 -15.29 -11.56
CA SER A 209 -20.95 -15.64 -10.15
C SER A 209 -20.10 -14.68 -9.32
N ILE A 210 -20.74 -13.93 -8.43
CA ILE A 210 -20.01 -13.09 -7.47
C ILE A 210 -19.82 -13.92 -6.20
N SER A 211 -18.70 -14.66 -6.10
CA SER A 211 -18.37 -15.49 -4.94
C SER A 211 -16.86 -15.46 -4.64
N PHE A 212 -16.46 -15.92 -3.44
CA PHE A 212 -15.03 -16.13 -3.14
C PHE A 212 -14.40 -17.16 -4.10
N GLU A 213 -15.09 -18.26 -4.38
CA GLU A 213 -14.61 -19.32 -5.26
C GLU A 213 -14.37 -18.82 -6.68
N GLN A 214 -15.31 -18.07 -7.26
CA GLN A 214 -15.16 -17.49 -8.59
C GLN A 214 -14.05 -16.45 -8.62
N ALA A 215 -13.99 -15.54 -7.64
CA ALA A 215 -12.91 -14.55 -7.55
C ALA A 215 -11.52 -15.20 -7.46
N PHE A 216 -11.41 -16.35 -6.79
CA PHE A 216 -10.18 -17.12 -6.74
C PHE A 216 -9.82 -17.75 -8.10
N LEU A 217 -10.81 -18.32 -8.80
CA LEU A 217 -10.61 -18.99 -10.10
C LEU A 217 -10.28 -18.00 -11.23
N GLU A 218 -10.75 -16.75 -11.13
CA GLU A 218 -10.41 -15.68 -12.08
C GLU A 218 -8.99 -15.13 -11.88
N GLY A 219 -8.38 -15.37 -10.71
CA GLY A 219 -7.04 -14.92 -10.43
C GLY A 219 -5.94 -15.87 -10.94
N PRO A 220 -4.66 -15.44 -10.85
CA PRO A 220 -3.53 -16.20 -11.35
C PRO A 220 -3.12 -17.38 -10.44
N TRP A 221 -3.98 -17.82 -9.52
CA TRP A 221 -3.68 -18.86 -8.55
C TRP A 221 -4.07 -20.23 -9.08
N ARG A 222 -3.41 -21.29 -8.58
CA ARG A 222 -3.76 -22.66 -8.95
C ARG A 222 -4.94 -23.14 -8.09
N ASP A 223 -5.91 -23.80 -8.70
CA ASP A 223 -7.15 -24.29 -8.08
C ASP A 223 -6.93 -25.11 -6.80
N LYS A 224 -5.82 -25.88 -6.73
CA LYS A 224 -5.47 -26.68 -5.55
C LYS A 224 -5.29 -25.87 -4.26
N TRP A 225 -5.12 -24.55 -4.37
CA TRP A 225 -4.96 -23.65 -3.23
C TRP A 225 -6.28 -23.03 -2.74
N LEU A 226 -7.39 -23.23 -3.47
CA LEU A 226 -8.70 -22.69 -3.11
C LEU A 226 -9.12 -23.10 -1.69
N ALA A 227 -9.13 -24.41 -1.40
CA ALA A 227 -9.54 -24.92 -0.08
C ALA A 227 -8.59 -24.47 1.06
N PRO A 228 -7.25 -24.53 0.93
CA PRO A 228 -6.34 -23.94 1.91
C PRO A 228 -6.57 -22.44 2.17
N TRP A 229 -6.78 -21.65 1.12
CA TRP A 229 -7.06 -20.21 1.27
C TRP A 229 -8.38 -19.96 2.02
N ARG A 230 -9.45 -20.69 1.64
CA ARG A 230 -10.72 -20.63 2.36
C ARG A 230 -10.56 -20.95 3.85
N LYS A 231 -9.75 -21.96 4.19
CA LYS A 231 -9.46 -22.30 5.58
C LYS A 231 -8.64 -21.22 6.30
N SER A 232 -7.68 -20.60 5.61
CA SER A 232 -6.87 -19.52 6.18
C SER A 232 -7.66 -18.23 6.48
N ALA A 233 -8.82 -18.08 5.84
CA ALA A 233 -9.71 -16.95 6.06
C ALA A 233 -10.61 -17.07 7.30
N GLU A 234 -10.60 -18.22 7.99
CA GLU A 234 -11.31 -18.38 9.26
C GLU A 234 -10.78 -17.34 10.27
N TYR A 235 -11.69 -16.52 10.79
CA TYR A 235 -11.32 -15.49 11.74
C TYR A 235 -11.06 -16.10 13.13
N PHE A 236 -9.87 -15.85 13.66
CA PHE A 236 -9.53 -16.17 15.04
C PHE A 236 -9.31 -14.87 15.83
N PRO A 237 -9.93 -14.69 17.03
CA PRO A 237 -9.72 -13.49 17.85
C PRO A 237 -8.24 -13.34 18.22
N PRO A 238 -7.61 -12.17 18.13
CA PRO A 238 -6.16 -12.05 18.37
C PRO A 238 -5.75 -12.54 19.77
N PRO A 239 -4.47 -12.93 19.99
CA PRO A 239 -4.04 -13.59 21.23
C PRO A 239 -4.44 -12.85 22.51
N ARG A 240 -4.39 -11.51 22.48
CA ARG A 240 -4.79 -10.63 23.59
C ARG A 240 -6.29 -10.70 23.90
N THR A 241 -7.13 -10.86 22.88
CA THR A 241 -8.58 -11.04 23.08
C THR A 241 -8.86 -12.41 23.67
N ILE A 242 -8.16 -13.45 23.20
CA ILE A 242 -8.28 -14.81 23.76
C ILE A 242 -7.89 -14.82 25.24
N THR A 243 -6.76 -14.21 25.61
CA THR A 243 -6.35 -14.15 27.02
C THR A 243 -7.30 -13.30 27.87
N ALA A 244 -7.85 -12.21 27.34
CA ALA A 244 -8.86 -11.42 28.03
C ALA A 244 -10.14 -12.23 28.28
N MET A 245 -10.61 -13.00 27.29
CA MET A 245 -11.77 -13.88 27.43
C MET A 245 -11.51 -15.03 28.42
N TYR A 246 -10.30 -15.59 28.43
CA TYR A 246 -9.90 -16.58 29.44
C TYR A 246 -9.85 -15.97 30.85
N ASN A 247 -9.23 -14.80 31.01
CA ASN A 247 -9.16 -14.08 32.29
C ASN A 247 -10.56 -13.76 32.85
N SER A 248 -11.47 -13.28 31.99
CA SER A 248 -12.87 -13.00 32.38
C SER A 248 -13.69 -14.26 32.65
N GLY A 249 -13.22 -15.44 32.24
CA GLY A 249 -13.94 -16.71 32.35
C GLY A 249 -14.93 -16.98 31.21
N ALA A 250 -14.94 -16.15 30.16
CA ALA A 250 -15.73 -16.39 28.95
C ALA A 250 -15.20 -17.59 28.14
N LEU A 251 -13.91 -17.94 28.30
CA LEU A 251 -13.32 -19.17 27.79
C LEU A 251 -12.75 -20.01 28.92
N ASN A 252 -12.85 -21.33 28.79
CA ASN A 252 -12.08 -22.24 29.64
C ASN A 252 -10.62 -22.35 29.12
N LYS A 253 -9.74 -22.98 29.90
CA LYS A 253 -8.31 -23.10 29.56
C LYS A 253 -8.06 -23.90 28.27
N ALA A 254 -8.86 -24.94 28.02
CA ALA A 254 -8.69 -25.79 26.85
C ALA A 254 -9.10 -25.06 25.57
N ASP A 255 -10.23 -24.35 25.57
CA ASP A 255 -10.71 -23.58 24.42
C ASP A 255 -9.77 -22.43 24.09
N ALA A 256 -9.27 -21.72 25.12
CA ALA A 256 -8.28 -20.66 24.92
C ALA A 256 -6.95 -21.21 24.37
N ALA A 257 -6.52 -22.39 24.82
CA ALA A 257 -5.33 -23.06 24.30
C ALA A 257 -5.50 -23.47 22.83
N ASP A 258 -6.64 -24.04 22.46
CA ASP A 258 -6.97 -24.43 21.07
C ASP A 258 -6.95 -23.21 20.15
N LEU A 259 -7.62 -22.11 20.52
CA LEU A 259 -7.65 -20.89 19.73
C LEU A 259 -6.26 -20.28 19.52
N LEU A 260 -5.42 -20.24 20.57
CA LEU A 260 -4.04 -19.76 20.46
C LEU A 260 -3.19 -20.70 19.58
N ALA A 261 -3.37 -22.02 19.69
CA ALA A 261 -2.66 -23.00 18.87
C ALA A 261 -3.04 -22.90 17.38
N ARG A 262 -4.32 -22.67 17.07
CA ARG A 262 -4.80 -22.46 15.68
C ARG A 262 -4.23 -21.21 15.02
N GLN A 263 -3.79 -20.22 15.81
CA GLN A 263 -3.05 -19.06 15.32
C GLN A 263 -1.56 -19.31 15.09
N GLY A 264 -1.10 -20.56 15.28
CA GLY A 264 0.29 -20.95 15.07
C GLY A 264 1.21 -20.67 16.26
N LEU A 265 0.68 -20.39 17.46
CA LEU A 265 1.51 -20.23 18.65
C LEU A 265 2.09 -21.60 19.08
N ALA A 266 3.38 -21.62 19.38
CA ALA A 266 4.04 -22.81 19.92
C ALA A 266 3.44 -23.19 21.30
N PRO A 267 3.37 -24.50 21.66
CA PRO A 267 2.76 -24.94 22.92
C PRO A 267 3.31 -24.27 24.18
N ALA A 268 4.62 -24.00 24.23
CA ALA A 268 5.24 -23.28 25.34
C ALA A 268 4.74 -21.83 25.48
N LEU A 269 4.51 -21.15 24.36
CA LEU A 269 4.00 -19.78 24.35
C LEU A 269 2.52 -19.75 24.73
N VAL A 270 1.72 -20.71 24.26
CA VAL A 270 0.33 -20.90 24.70
C VAL A 270 0.27 -21.05 26.22
N ALA A 271 1.12 -21.89 26.80
CA ALA A 271 1.19 -22.06 28.25
C ALA A 271 1.56 -20.76 28.99
N ALA A 272 2.50 -19.98 28.45
CA ALA A 272 2.90 -18.69 29.02
C ALA A 272 1.76 -17.66 29.01
N TYR A 273 1.07 -17.49 27.87
CA TYR A 273 -0.08 -16.57 27.73
C TYR A 273 -1.21 -16.91 28.71
N LEU A 274 -1.52 -18.20 28.84
CA LEU A 274 -2.58 -18.64 29.76
C LEU A 274 -2.13 -18.52 31.23
N SER A 275 -0.86 -18.73 31.55
CA SER A 275 -0.34 -18.51 32.90
C SER A 275 -0.44 -17.04 33.31
N ASP A 276 0.01 -16.13 32.45
CA ASP A 276 -0.05 -14.69 32.69
C ASP A 276 -1.50 -14.21 32.89
N ALA A 277 -2.40 -14.63 32.01
CA ALA A 277 -3.83 -14.31 32.11
C ALA A 277 -4.47 -14.84 33.40
N ALA A 278 -4.08 -16.04 33.87
CA ALA A 278 -4.52 -16.57 35.16
C ALA A 278 -3.97 -15.76 36.34
N HIS A 279 -2.72 -15.30 36.26
CA HIS A 279 -2.11 -14.44 37.28
C HIS A 279 -2.80 -13.08 37.39
N ALA A 280 -3.16 -12.47 36.26
CA ALA A 280 -3.89 -11.21 36.25
C ALA A 280 -5.24 -11.30 37.01
N LYS A 281 -5.97 -12.42 36.85
CA LYS A 281 -7.19 -12.68 37.61
C LYS A 281 -6.92 -12.75 39.11
N THR A 282 -5.87 -13.48 39.52
CA THR A 282 -5.51 -13.61 40.94
C THR A 282 -5.02 -12.31 41.55
N ASN A 283 -4.35 -11.44 40.79
CA ASN A 283 -3.85 -10.16 41.26
C ASN A 283 -4.99 -9.23 41.69
N LYS A 284 -6.09 -9.17 40.93
CA LYS A 284 -7.27 -8.35 41.32
C LYS A 284 -7.89 -8.82 42.64
N PHE A 285 -8.00 -10.13 42.85
CA PHE A 285 -8.49 -10.67 44.13
C PHE A 285 -7.49 -10.42 45.27
N LYS A 286 -6.19 -10.53 45.00
CA LYS A 286 -5.10 -10.21 45.93
C LYS A 286 -5.14 -8.74 46.36
N GLU A 287 -5.36 -7.81 45.44
CA GLU A 287 -5.49 -6.37 45.73
C GLU A 287 -6.74 -6.07 46.56
N LEU A 288 -7.90 -6.64 46.20
CA LEU A 288 -9.14 -6.46 46.96
C LEU A 288 -8.98 -6.99 48.39
N ALA A 289 -8.43 -8.20 48.54
CA ALA A 289 -8.19 -8.79 49.85
C ALA A 289 -7.17 -7.97 50.67
N ALA A 290 -6.12 -7.43 50.05
CA ALA A 290 -5.19 -6.51 50.70
C ALA A 290 -5.91 -5.24 51.18
N GLY A 291 -6.82 -4.69 50.38
CA GLY A 291 -7.67 -3.56 50.78
C GLY A 291 -8.50 -3.86 52.02
N THR A 292 -9.15 -5.03 52.08
CA THR A 292 -9.91 -5.48 53.27
C THR A 292 -9.02 -5.64 54.50
N ILE A 293 -7.81 -6.22 54.35
CA ILE A 293 -6.84 -6.32 55.44
C ILE A 293 -6.43 -4.92 55.92
N GLY A 294 -6.22 -3.97 55.00
CA GLY A 294 -5.91 -2.58 55.32
C GLY A 294 -7.01 -1.91 56.16
N THR A 295 -8.29 -2.14 55.84
CA THR A 295 -9.41 -1.65 56.65
C THR A 295 -9.37 -2.24 58.06
N LEU A 296 -9.23 -3.56 58.20
CA LEU A 296 -9.14 -4.21 59.52
C LEU A 296 -7.96 -3.67 60.34
N TYR A 297 -6.83 -3.41 59.69
CA TYR A 297 -5.65 -2.83 60.32
C TYR A 297 -5.88 -1.39 60.80
N GLN A 298 -6.50 -0.55 59.96
CA GLN A 298 -6.81 0.85 60.28
C GLN A 298 -7.82 0.96 61.42
N ASP A 299 -8.79 0.06 61.48
CA ASP A 299 -9.79 -0.03 62.54
C ASP A 299 -9.26 -0.69 63.83
N GLN A 300 -7.96 -1.03 63.86
CA GLN A 300 -7.29 -1.71 64.97
C GLN A 300 -7.89 -3.08 65.32
N ALA A 301 -8.60 -3.71 64.38
CA ALA A 301 -9.14 -5.06 64.55
C ALA A 301 -8.03 -6.13 64.50
N ILE A 302 -6.89 -5.82 63.85
CA ILE A 302 -5.70 -6.68 63.76
C ILE A 302 -4.42 -5.85 63.97
N GLY A 303 -3.35 -6.50 64.45
CA GLY A 303 -2.02 -5.89 64.63
C GLY A 303 -1.05 -6.16 63.47
N ASP A 304 0.15 -5.55 63.52
CA ASP A 304 1.17 -5.63 62.46
C ASP A 304 1.52 -7.07 62.07
N GLY A 305 1.78 -7.94 63.04
CA GLY A 305 2.16 -9.34 62.80
C GLY A 305 1.06 -10.16 62.11
N GLU A 306 -0.20 -9.90 62.46
CA GLU A 306 -1.35 -10.57 61.85
C GLU A 306 -1.60 -10.05 60.43
N ALA A 307 -1.58 -8.73 60.23
CA ALA A 307 -1.67 -8.11 58.90
C ALA A 307 -0.57 -8.62 57.96
N LYS A 308 0.68 -8.69 58.45
CA LYS A 308 1.82 -9.25 57.69
C LYS A 308 1.57 -10.69 57.29
N THR A 309 1.10 -11.50 58.23
CA THR A 309 0.76 -12.91 57.98
C THR A 309 -0.34 -13.04 56.90
N MET A 310 -1.37 -12.19 56.95
CA MET A 310 -2.44 -12.19 55.94
C MET A 310 -1.94 -11.74 54.56
N LEU A 311 -1.12 -10.69 54.48
CA LEU A 311 -0.49 -10.24 53.22
C LEU A 311 0.43 -11.31 52.62
N MET A 312 1.24 -11.99 53.44
CA MET A 312 2.08 -13.09 52.97
C MET A 312 1.26 -14.28 52.45
N LYS A 313 0.09 -14.57 53.04
CA LYS A 313 -0.86 -15.57 52.51
C LYS A 313 -1.40 -15.17 51.12
N LEU A 314 -1.54 -13.87 50.87
CA LEU A 314 -1.86 -13.32 49.55
C LEU A 314 -0.66 -13.24 48.60
N LYS A 315 0.49 -13.84 48.95
CA LYS A 315 1.72 -13.87 48.14
C LYS A 315 2.40 -12.49 47.96
N TYR A 316 2.22 -11.56 48.89
CA TYR A 316 3.17 -10.44 49.02
C TYR A 316 4.44 -10.97 49.69
N ASP A 317 5.61 -10.51 49.24
CA ASP A 317 6.83 -10.84 49.97
C ASP A 317 6.92 -10.08 51.31
N GLY A 318 7.88 -10.46 52.15
CA GLY A 318 8.02 -9.88 53.49
C GLY A 318 8.29 -8.37 53.47
N THR A 319 9.08 -7.90 52.50
CA THR A 319 9.46 -6.48 52.35
C THR A 319 8.28 -5.66 51.82
N GLU A 320 7.57 -6.18 50.81
CA GLU A 320 6.34 -5.59 50.30
C GLU A 320 5.28 -5.46 51.41
N ALA A 321 5.08 -6.52 52.19
CA ALA A 321 4.11 -6.52 53.28
C ALA A 321 4.45 -5.47 54.35
N ASP A 322 5.73 -5.35 54.73
CA ASP A 322 6.18 -4.33 55.68
C ASP A 322 5.95 -2.91 55.17
N PHE A 323 6.22 -2.66 53.88
CA PHE A 323 5.97 -1.34 53.27
C PHE A 323 4.47 -0.99 53.22
N ILE A 324 3.61 -1.96 52.88
CA ILE A 324 2.16 -1.79 52.88
C ILE A 324 1.66 -1.44 54.30
N ILE A 325 2.13 -2.17 55.31
CA ILE A 325 1.76 -1.93 56.71
C ILE A 325 2.22 -0.55 57.19
N LEU A 326 3.46 -0.15 56.86
CA LEU A 326 3.97 1.19 57.17
C LEU A 326 3.09 2.28 56.55
N THR A 327 2.65 2.08 55.30
CA THR A 327 1.72 3.01 54.63
C THR A 327 0.39 3.10 55.38
N TRP A 328 -0.18 1.97 55.81
CA TRP A 328 -1.41 1.96 56.60
C TRP A 328 -1.25 2.58 57.99
N GLN A 329 -0.08 2.41 58.64
CA GLN A 329 0.27 3.07 59.89
C GLN A 329 0.24 4.59 59.74
N LEU A 330 0.93 5.12 58.73
CA LEU A 330 0.95 6.56 58.43
C LEU A 330 -0.46 7.10 58.15
N GLN A 331 -1.28 6.37 57.38
CA GLN A 331 -2.67 6.75 57.12
C GLN A 331 -3.51 6.79 58.39
N ARG A 332 -3.33 5.81 59.29
CA ARG A 332 -4.02 5.76 60.57
C ARG A 332 -3.60 6.91 61.48
N GLU A 333 -2.30 7.18 61.59
CA GLU A 333 -1.76 8.32 62.34
C GLU A 333 -2.26 9.66 61.80
N GLN A 334 -2.32 9.81 60.47
CA GLN A 334 -2.89 11.00 59.84
C GLN A 334 -4.36 11.16 60.19
N LYS A 335 -5.19 10.11 60.03
CA LYS A 335 -6.62 10.16 60.37
C LYS A 335 -6.85 10.52 61.85
N PHE A 336 -6.05 9.97 62.75
CA PHE A 336 -6.09 10.31 64.17
C PHE A 336 -5.75 11.78 64.41
N ARG A 337 -4.66 12.28 63.80
CA ARG A 337 -4.23 13.68 63.89
C ARG A 337 -5.30 14.62 63.34
N ASP A 338 -5.89 14.32 62.19
CA ASP A 338 -6.93 15.14 61.57
C ASP A 338 -8.19 15.22 62.44
N THR A 339 -8.59 14.09 63.05
CA THR A 339 -9.71 14.04 64.01
C THR A 339 -9.42 14.89 65.24
N ALA A 340 -8.19 14.83 65.75
CA ALA A 340 -7.75 15.60 66.91
C ALA A 340 -7.66 17.10 66.60
N ILE A 341 -7.15 17.48 65.43
CA ILE A 341 -7.14 18.85 64.92
C ILE A 341 -8.57 19.39 64.82
N SER A 342 -9.49 18.64 64.20
CA SER A 342 -10.89 19.04 64.03
C SER A 342 -11.62 19.20 65.37
N THR A 343 -11.34 18.32 66.33
CA THR A 343 -11.90 18.43 67.69
C THR A 343 -11.37 19.67 68.41
N THR A 344 -10.05 19.92 68.31
CA THR A 344 -9.39 21.08 68.92
C THR A 344 -9.89 22.38 68.31
N HIS A 345 -10.01 22.43 66.97
CA HIS A 345 -10.63 23.51 66.22
C HIS A 345 -12.03 23.83 66.76
N THR A 346 -12.89 22.81 66.82
CA THR A 346 -14.28 22.96 67.29
C THR A 346 -14.34 23.49 68.73
N GLN A 347 -13.45 23.05 69.61
CA GLN A 347 -13.39 23.56 70.99
C GLN A 347 -12.91 25.02 71.02
N TYR A 348 -11.91 25.36 70.19
CA TYR A 348 -11.33 26.69 70.13
C TYR A 348 -12.31 27.74 69.57
N ILE A 349 -12.90 27.50 68.41
CA ILE A 349 -13.85 28.43 67.76
C ILE A 349 -15.14 28.63 68.57
N ASN A 350 -15.45 27.71 69.51
CA ASN A 350 -16.58 27.83 70.42
C ASN A 350 -16.17 28.40 71.79
N HIS A 351 -14.99 29.00 71.89
CA HIS A 351 -14.43 29.59 73.11
C HIS A 351 -14.36 28.63 74.32
N LYS A 352 -14.32 27.31 74.08
CA LYS A 352 -14.22 26.30 75.15
C LYS A 352 -12.80 26.13 75.69
N ILE A 353 -11.80 26.50 74.88
CA ILE A 353 -10.37 26.45 75.24
C ILE A 353 -9.69 27.73 74.78
N SER A 354 -8.63 28.14 75.49
CA SER A 354 -7.80 29.29 75.09
C SER A 354 -6.85 28.94 73.94
N ARG A 355 -6.23 29.96 73.33
CA ARG A 355 -5.25 29.77 72.26
C ARG A 355 -4.04 28.97 72.73
N GLU A 356 -3.55 29.23 73.94
CA GLU A 356 -2.43 28.52 74.56
C GLU A 356 -2.79 27.05 74.76
N LYS A 357 -4.02 26.77 75.20
CA LYS A 357 -4.49 25.40 75.38
C LYS A 357 -4.67 24.67 74.05
N ALA A 358 -5.21 25.34 73.03
CA ALA A 358 -5.32 24.78 71.68
C ALA A 358 -3.94 24.47 71.08
N SER A 359 -2.98 25.39 71.22
CA SER A 359 -1.58 25.20 70.81
C SER A 359 -0.96 23.98 71.50
N ALA A 360 -1.08 23.88 72.82
CA ALA A 360 -0.57 22.75 73.59
C ALA A 360 -1.21 21.40 73.20
N LEU A 361 -2.51 21.39 72.87
CA LEU A 361 -3.19 20.19 72.37
C LEU A 361 -2.65 19.79 70.99
N LEU A 362 -2.47 20.73 70.07
CA LEU A 362 -1.89 20.46 68.75
C LEU A 362 -0.45 19.92 68.85
N ASP A 363 0.35 20.45 69.77
CA ASP A 363 1.69 19.93 70.08
C ASP A 363 1.64 18.51 70.63
N GLN A 364 0.67 18.21 71.50
CA GLN A 364 0.44 16.86 72.03
C GLN A 364 0.09 15.85 70.93
N PHE A 365 -0.59 16.29 69.87
CA PHE A 365 -0.89 15.47 68.68
C PHE A 365 0.23 15.51 67.62
N HIS A 366 1.42 15.99 67.99
CA HIS A 366 2.61 16.08 67.14
C HIS A 366 2.38 16.88 65.85
N VAL A 367 1.48 17.86 65.85
CA VAL A 367 1.29 18.75 64.70
C VAL A 367 2.56 19.59 64.53
N PRO A 368 3.18 19.64 63.34
CA PRO A 368 4.36 20.48 63.10
C PRO A 368 4.11 21.95 63.47
N SER A 369 5.08 22.60 64.09
CA SER A 369 4.91 23.96 64.64
C SER A 369 4.45 24.97 63.59
N ASN A 370 4.98 24.89 62.37
CA ASN A 370 4.55 25.73 61.24
C ASN A 370 3.08 25.51 60.86
N GLN A 371 2.61 24.27 60.82
CA GLN A 371 1.21 23.94 60.53
C GLN A 371 0.30 24.37 61.68
N ARG A 372 0.71 24.16 62.94
CA ARG A 372 0.00 24.61 64.13
C ARG A 372 -0.20 26.12 64.14
N ASP A 373 0.86 26.88 63.91
CA ASP A 373 0.83 28.35 63.95
C ASP A 373 -0.07 28.90 62.82
N TYR A 374 -0.01 28.28 61.64
CA TYR A 374 -0.93 28.57 60.54
C TYR A 374 -2.39 28.27 60.90
N LEU A 375 -2.69 27.08 61.42
CA LEU A 375 -4.04 26.70 61.84
C LEU A 375 -4.61 27.66 62.88
N LEU A 376 -3.85 27.98 63.93
CA LEU A 376 -4.28 28.92 64.96
C LEU A 376 -4.53 30.32 64.40
N SER A 377 -3.68 30.81 63.47
CA SER A 377 -3.91 32.09 62.81
C SER A 377 -5.21 32.10 62.00
N VAL A 378 -5.53 31.01 61.30
CA VAL A 378 -6.81 30.89 60.57
C VAL A 378 -7.98 30.85 61.55
N TRP A 379 -7.84 30.08 62.63
CA TRP A 379 -8.91 29.95 63.62
C TRP A 379 -9.15 31.23 64.43
N ASP A 380 -8.12 32.08 64.65
CA ASP A 380 -8.28 33.41 65.25
C ASP A 380 -9.18 34.30 64.38
N GLN A 381 -8.96 34.26 63.06
CA GLN A 381 -9.77 34.99 62.09
C GLN A 381 -11.20 34.47 62.09
N GLU A 382 -11.37 33.14 62.07
CA GLU A 382 -12.69 32.49 62.11
C GLU A 382 -13.44 32.83 63.41
N GLN A 383 -12.77 32.75 64.57
CA GLN A 383 -13.34 33.07 65.86
C GLN A 383 -13.75 34.56 65.96
N THR A 384 -12.93 35.47 65.41
CA THR A 384 -13.25 36.91 65.35
C THR A 384 -14.42 37.20 64.40
N ALA A 385 -14.47 36.49 63.26
CA ALA A 385 -15.56 36.60 62.30
C ALA A 385 -16.88 36.01 62.82
N LYS A 386 -16.80 35.04 63.74
CA LYS A 386 -17.95 34.44 64.41
C LYS A 386 -18.54 35.39 65.44
N VAL A 387 -19.24 36.41 64.95
CA VAL A 387 -20.04 37.29 65.81
C VAL A 387 -21.20 36.46 66.37
N THR A 388 -21.17 36.21 67.67
CA THR A 388 -22.29 35.54 68.36
C THR A 388 -23.44 36.54 68.44
N LEU A 389 -24.34 36.47 67.45
CA LEU A 389 -25.57 37.24 67.46
C LEU A 389 -26.54 36.61 68.47
N LEU A 390 -27.17 37.44 69.31
CA LEU A 390 -28.23 37.02 70.24
C LEU A 390 -29.31 36.24 69.49
N THR A 391 -29.73 35.09 70.02
CA THR A 391 -30.88 34.35 69.49
C THR A 391 -32.16 35.19 69.57
N ALA A 392 -33.16 34.88 68.75
CA ALA A 392 -34.44 35.61 68.79
C ALA A 392 -35.03 35.68 70.22
N ALA A 393 -34.96 34.56 70.95
CA ALA A 393 -35.41 34.48 72.33
C ALA A 393 -34.58 35.36 73.29
N GLU A 394 -33.26 35.43 73.10
CA GLU A 394 -32.39 36.30 73.90
C GLU A 394 -32.60 37.77 73.57
N ILE A 395 -32.85 38.13 72.31
CA ILE A 395 -33.21 39.49 71.89
C ILE A 395 -34.48 39.94 72.61
N LYS A 396 -35.54 39.13 72.58
CA LYS A 396 -36.80 39.41 73.29
C LYS A 396 -36.61 39.49 74.81
N LYS A 397 -35.81 38.58 75.39
CA LYS A 397 -35.48 38.60 76.81
C LYS A 397 -34.66 39.85 77.19
N ALA A 398 -33.84 40.38 76.30
CA ALA A 398 -33.07 41.61 76.52
C ALA A 398 -34.00 42.83 76.59
N VAL A 399 -35.01 42.93 75.72
CA VAL A 399 -36.05 43.99 75.80
C VAL A 399 -36.73 43.99 77.17
N THR A 400 -37.24 42.82 77.59
CA THR A 400 -37.99 42.71 78.85
C THR A 400 -37.13 42.87 80.11
N LYS A 401 -35.88 42.40 80.11
CA LYS A 401 -35.03 42.40 81.32
C LYS A 401 -34.07 43.56 81.42
N LEU A 402 -33.67 44.16 80.30
CA LEU A 402 -32.66 45.21 80.26
C LEU A 402 -33.24 46.54 79.75
N ASN A 403 -34.55 46.62 79.53
CA ASN A 403 -35.28 47.79 79.01
C ASN A 403 -34.71 48.32 77.69
N TYR A 404 -34.29 47.41 76.79
CA TYR A 404 -34.01 47.81 75.42
C TYR A 404 -35.31 48.18 74.70
N ASP A 405 -35.20 49.09 73.74
CA ASP A 405 -36.30 49.51 72.90
C ASP A 405 -36.85 48.35 72.04
N GLU A 406 -38.15 48.33 71.78
CA GLU A 406 -38.80 47.27 71.02
C GLU A 406 -38.39 47.32 69.55
N GLN A 407 -38.22 48.54 69.00
CA GLN A 407 -37.72 48.73 67.64
C GLN A 407 -36.28 48.19 67.48
N TRP A 408 -35.45 48.31 68.53
CA TRP A 408 -34.11 47.70 68.52
C TRP A 408 -34.16 46.18 68.38
N ALA A 409 -35.13 45.51 69.03
CA ALA A 409 -35.27 44.07 68.89
C ALA A 409 -35.75 43.67 67.50
N ILE A 410 -36.71 44.42 66.93
CA ILE A 410 -37.20 44.21 65.57
C ILE A 410 -36.04 44.33 64.56
N ASP A 411 -35.26 45.41 64.62
CA ASP A 411 -34.10 45.62 63.74
C ASP A 411 -33.07 44.48 63.86
N ARG A 412 -32.84 43.97 65.08
CA ARG A 412 -31.93 42.83 65.32
C ARG A 412 -32.48 41.52 64.79
N LEU A 413 -33.79 41.28 64.87
CA LEU A 413 -34.43 40.10 64.28
C LEU A 413 -34.37 40.17 62.74
N ILE A 414 -34.56 41.34 62.14
CA ILE A 414 -34.43 41.55 60.68
C ILE A 414 -32.99 41.29 60.22
N GLN A 415 -31.98 41.77 60.96
CA GLN A 415 -30.58 41.45 60.68
C GLN A 415 -30.28 39.94 60.75
N ARG A 416 -31.14 39.15 61.42
CA ARG A 416 -31.08 37.68 61.45
C ARG A 416 -31.92 37.01 60.38
N GLY A 417 -32.58 37.77 59.50
CA GLY A 417 -33.37 37.29 58.37
C GLY A 417 -34.88 37.17 58.61
N TYR A 418 -35.41 37.70 59.73
CA TYR A 418 -36.87 37.80 59.91
C TYR A 418 -37.43 38.89 58.98
N THR A 419 -38.67 38.70 58.50
CA THR A 419 -39.40 39.82 57.90
C THR A 419 -39.81 40.81 58.99
N GLN A 420 -40.10 42.07 58.61
CA GLN A 420 -40.59 43.10 59.54
C GLN A 420 -41.82 42.60 60.32
N GLU A 421 -42.80 42.03 59.61
CA GLU A 421 -44.05 41.53 60.18
C GLU A 421 -43.80 40.35 61.14
N ASP A 422 -42.96 39.37 60.77
CA ASP A 422 -42.63 38.25 61.65
C ASP A 422 -41.89 38.70 62.92
N ALA A 423 -41.03 39.71 62.81
CA ALA A 423 -40.31 40.28 63.94
C ALA A 423 -41.25 41.00 64.92
N GLU A 424 -42.21 41.79 64.41
CA GLU A 424 -43.24 42.44 65.21
C GLU A 424 -44.13 41.43 65.92
N ILE A 425 -44.59 40.39 65.21
CA ILE A 425 -45.41 39.31 65.79
C ILE A 425 -44.62 38.58 66.89
N TYR A 426 -43.34 38.28 66.67
CA TYR A 426 -42.50 37.60 67.66
C TYR A 426 -42.28 38.41 68.94
N MET A 427 -42.35 39.74 68.87
CA MET A 427 -42.25 40.62 70.03
C MET A 427 -43.58 40.74 70.79
N ALA A 428 -44.71 40.67 70.09
CA ALA A 428 -46.06 40.82 70.64
C ALA A 428 -46.58 39.58 71.39
N ILE A 429 -46.24 38.38 70.91
CA ILE A 429 -46.44 37.08 71.62
C ILE A 429 -45.25 36.91 72.52
#